data_AF-A0A2H1IK29-F1
#
_entry.id   AF-A0A2H1IK29-F1
#
_cell.length_a   1.000
_cell.length_b   1.000
_cell.length_c   1.000
_cell.angle_alpha   90.00
_cell.angle_beta   90.00
_cell.angle_gamma   90.00
#
_symmetry.space_group_name_H-M   'P 1'
#
loop_
_entity.id
_entity.type
_entity.pdbx_description
1 polymer ?
#
loop_
_entity_poly.entity_id
_entity_poly.type
_entity_poly.pdbx_seq_one_letter_code
_entity_poly.pdbx_strand_id
1 'polypeptide(L)' 'METKPSAKTGITVLAGAIVTVLVWIATLSHVEVPGEVAAAVTTIIAGIVGYLVPARSGKHVELDATPVPDDYEPKH' A
#
# COMPACT_ATOMS: atom_id res chain seq x y z
N MET A 1 14.76 -12.93 -9.31
CA MET A 1 13.57 -12.07 -9.35
C MET A 1 13.84 -10.89 -8.42
N GLU A 2 13.96 -9.67 -8.96
CA GLU A 2 14.23 -8.47 -8.16
C GLU A 2 12.89 -7.73 -7.96
N THR A 3 12.22 -7.98 -6.83
CA THR A 3 10.88 -7.43 -6.55
C THR A 3 11.00 -5.99 -6.07
N LYS A 4 10.86 -5.02 -6.98
CA LYS A 4 10.86 -3.60 -6.59
C LYS A 4 9.52 -3.23 -5.96
N PRO A 5 9.50 -2.60 -4.76
CA PRO A 5 8.26 -2.20 -4.13
C PRO A 5 7.49 -1.22 -5.02
N SER A 6 6.17 -1.42 -5.12
CA SER A 6 5.30 -0.54 -5.88
C SER A 6 5.30 0.86 -5.28
N ALA A 7 5.18 1.89 -6.12
CA ALA A 7 4.98 3.28 -5.68
C ALA A 7 3.79 3.40 -4.71
N LYS A 8 2.75 2.56 -4.88
CA LYS A 8 1.62 2.49 -3.95
C LYS A 8 2.06 2.11 -2.54
N THR A 9 2.93 1.10 -2.41
CA THR A 9 3.50 0.69 -1.12
C THR A 9 4.30 1.82 -0.49
N GLY A 10 5.16 2.49 -1.27
CA GLY A 10 5.96 3.61 -0.78
C GLY A 10 5.11 4.76 -0.25
N ILE A 11 4.06 5.15 -0.98
CA ILE A 11 3.16 6.24 -0.56
C ILE A 11 2.37 5.85 0.70
N THR A 12 1.90 4.61 0.81
CA THR A 12 1.22 4.14 2.03
C THR A 12 2.12 4.19 3.26
N VAL A 13 3.39 3.77 3.13
CA VAL A 13 4.37 3.83 4.22
C VAL A 13 4.63 5.28 4.64
N LEU A 14 4.83 6.18 3.66
CA LEU A 14 5.02 7.60 3.94
C LEU A 14 3.81 8.20 4.67
N ALA A 15 2.60 7.83 4.27
CA ALA A 15 1.38 8.32 4.90
C ALA A 15 1.26 7.88 6.37
N GLY A 16 1.59 6.61 6.67
CA GLY A 16 1.67 6.12 8.05
C GLY A 16 2.73 6.86 8.88
N ALA A 17 3.91 7.12 8.29
CA ALA A 17 4.98 7.86 8.96
C ALA A 17 4.56 9.30 9.33
N ILE A 18 3.80 9.98 8.45
CA ILE A 18 3.26 11.31 8.73
C ILE A 18 2.33 11.27 9.95
N VAL A 19 1.46 10.27 10.07
CA VAL A 19 0.57 10.13 11.23
C VAL A 19 1.38 9.98 12.52
N THR A 20 2.41 9.14 12.51
CA THR A 20 3.30 8.97 13.67
C THR A 20 3.93 10.29 14.09
N VAL A 21 4.44 11.08 13.14
CA VAL A 21 5.03 12.40 13.42
C VAL A 21 3.99 13.37 13.99
N LEU A 22 2.76 13.38 13.46
CA LEU A 22 1.69 14.22 13.97
C LEU A 22 1.31 13.88 15.41
N VAL A 23 1.26 12.58 15.74
CA VAL A 23 1.00 12.12 17.11
C VAL A 23 2.11 12.59 18.06
N TRP A 24 3.39 12.49 17.66
CA TRP A 24 4.49 13.00 18.48
C TRP A 24 4.42 14.51 18.72
N ILE A 25 4.08 15.30 17.68
CA ILE A 25 3.90 16.75 17.81
C ILE A 25 2.74 17.07 18.77
N ALA A 26 1.64 16.32 18.69
CA ALA A 26 0.50 16.48 19.60
C ALA A 26 0.91 16.20 21.05
N THR A 27 1.66 15.11 21.30
CA THR A 27 2.17 14.78 22.63
C THR A 27 3.11 15.86 23.18
N LEU A 28 3.96 16.45 22.35
CA LEU A 28 4.82 17.58 22.75
C LEU A 28 4.03 18.83 23.16
N SER A 29 2.81 18.98 22.64
CA SER A 29 1.91 20.10 22.97
C SER A 29 0.99 19.80 24.17
N HIS A 30 1.30 18.79 24.97
CA HIS A 30 0.48 18.28 26.08
C HIS A 30 -0.92 17.78 25.65
N VAL A 31 -1.12 17.44 24.38
CA VAL A 31 -2.32 16.74 23.93
C VAL A 31 -2.08 15.25 24.07
N GLU A 32 -2.76 14.63 25.03
CA GLU A 32 -2.77 13.17 25.14
C GLU A 32 -3.59 12.58 24.00
N VAL A 33 -2.93 11.85 23.12
CA VAL A 33 -3.57 11.12 22.03
C VAL A 33 -3.64 9.65 22.44
N PRO A 34 -4.84 9.11 22.74
CA PRO A 34 -5.01 7.68 23.00
C PRO A 34 -4.56 6.86 21.78
N GLY A 35 -3.99 5.68 22.04
CA GLY A 35 -3.48 4.81 20.96
C GLY A 35 -4.55 4.42 19.94
N GLU A 36 -5.79 4.31 20.40
CA GLU A 36 -6.98 4.04 19.59
C GLU A 36 -7.24 5.15 18.56
N VAL A 37 -7.02 6.41 18.94
CA VAL A 37 -7.20 7.57 18.05
C VAL A 37 -6.12 7.59 16.98
N ALA A 38 -4.85 7.35 17.37
CA ALA A 38 -3.74 7.26 16.43
C ALA A 38 -3.94 6.11 15.43
N ALA A 39 -4.41 4.95 15.90
CA ALA A 39 -4.74 3.81 15.05
C ALA A 39 -5.88 4.15 14.07
N ALA A 40 -6.97 4.74 14.55
CA ALA A 40 -8.10 5.13 13.70
C ALA A 40 -7.69 6.13 12.60
N VAL A 41 -6.91 7.15 12.95
CA VAL A 41 -6.39 8.14 11.98
C VAL A 41 -5.49 7.46 10.95
N THR A 42 -4.63 6.53 11.38
CA THR A 42 -3.77 5.75 10.47
C THR A 42 -4.61 4.93 9.49
N THR A 43 -5.65 4.23 9.97
CA THR A 43 -6.54 3.43 9.12
C THR A 43 -7.25 4.28 8.08
N ILE A 44 -7.77 5.44 8.47
CA ILE A 44 -8.44 6.38 7.55
C ILE A 44 -7.47 6.84 6.46
N ILE A 45 -6.26 7.25 6.84
CA ILE A 45 -5.25 7.74 5.91
C ILE A 45 -4.76 6.63 4.98
N ALA A 46 -4.52 5.43 5.50
CA ALA A 46 -4.17 4.27 4.69
C ALA A 46 -5.30 3.91 3.70
N GLY A 47 -6.57 4.00 4.12
CA GLY A 47 -7.73 3.81 3.26
C GLY A 47 -7.82 4.84 2.14
N ILE A 48 -7.65 6.13 2.46
CA ILE A 48 -7.64 7.23 1.48
C ILE A 48 -6.51 7.05 0.48
N VAL A 49 -5.29 6.74 0.93
CA VAL A 49 -4.15 6.48 0.06
C VAL A 49 -4.41 5.23 -0.80
N GLY A 50 -4.98 4.18 -0.21
CA GLY A 50 -5.36 2.97 -0.93
C GLY A 50 -6.37 3.23 -2.04
N TYR A 51 -7.31 4.15 -1.82
CA TYR A 51 -8.34 4.54 -2.78
C TYR A 51 -7.80 5.48 -3.87
N LEU A 52 -7.05 6.52 -3.49
CA LEU A 52 -6.58 7.56 -4.40
C LEU A 52 -5.33 7.15 -5.18
N VAL A 53 -4.51 6.24 -4.67
CA VAL A 53 -3.29 5.78 -5.35
C VAL A 53 -3.59 4.53 -6.17
N PRO A 54 -3.62 4.64 -7.51
CA PRO A 54 -3.83 3.49 -8.38
C PRO A 54 -2.69 2.51 -8.16
N ALA A 55 -3.03 1.21 -8.06
CA ALA A 55 -2.02 0.18 -8.14
C ALA A 55 -1.50 0.14 -9.58
N ARG A 56 -0.50 0.96 -9.92
CA ARG A 56 0.30 0.70 -11.12
C ARG A 56 1.16 -0.52 -10.83
N SER A 57 0.54 -1.70 -10.92
CA SER A 57 1.28 -2.92 -11.19
C SER A 57 1.82 -2.78 -12.60
N GLY A 58 3.11 -2.50 -12.72
CA GLY A 58 3.75 -2.42 -14.03
C GLY A 58 3.59 -3.77 -14.72
N LYS A 59 2.89 -3.79 -15.86
CA LYS A 59 3.24 -4.49 -17.11
C LYS A 59 4.04 -5.81 -17.04
N HIS A 60 3.77 -6.66 -16.04
CA HIS A 60 4.39 -7.98 -15.89
C HIS A 60 3.36 -9.11 -15.74
N VAL A 61 2.06 -8.82 -15.96
CA VAL A 61 1.04 -9.86 -16.19
C VAL A 61 0.82 -10.11 -17.69
N GLU A 62 1.35 -9.25 -18.56
CA GLU A 62 1.25 -9.41 -20.03
C GLU A 62 2.33 -10.35 -20.60
N LEU A 63 3.17 -10.95 -19.75
CA LEU A 63 4.17 -11.96 -20.11
C LEU A 63 3.78 -13.40 -19.70
N ASP A 64 2.53 -13.61 -19.27
CA ASP A 64 1.82 -14.89 -19.50
C ASP A 64 1.24 -14.95 -20.93
N ALA A 65 1.73 -14.08 -21.82
CA ALA A 65 1.76 -14.33 -23.26
C ALA A 65 2.96 -15.24 -23.62
N THR A 66 3.21 -16.29 -22.83
CA THR A 66 3.72 -17.51 -23.48
C THR A 66 2.64 -17.86 -24.51
N PRO A 67 2.96 -18.00 -25.81
CA PRO A 67 2.03 -18.61 -26.73
C PRO A 67 1.65 -19.93 -26.08
N VAL A 68 0.37 -20.12 -25.76
CA VAL A 68 -0.13 -21.41 -25.29
C VAL A 68 0.37 -22.42 -26.33
N PRO A 69 1.27 -23.34 -25.96
CA PRO A 69 1.71 -24.35 -26.90
C PRO A 69 0.48 -25.07 -27.45
N ASP A 70 0.40 -25.30 -28.77
CA ASP A 70 -0.79 -25.87 -29.43
C ASP A 70 -1.18 -27.24 -28.85
N ASP A 71 -0.32 -27.85 -28.03
CA ASP A 71 -0.49 -29.11 -27.30
C ASP A 71 -1.03 -28.95 -25.86
N TYR A 72 -1.51 -27.77 -25.45
CA TYR A 72 -2.16 -27.61 -24.16
C TYR A 72 -3.58 -28.23 -24.15
N GLU A 73 -3.68 -29.48 -23.71
CA GLU A 73 -4.97 -30.08 -23.33
C GLU A 73 -5.34 -29.69 -21.88
N PRO A 74 -6.49 -29.05 -21.64
CA PRO A 74 -6.98 -28.85 -20.29
C PRO A 74 -7.32 -30.22 -19.68
N LYS A 75 -6.61 -30.58 -18.60
CA LYS A 75 -6.94 -31.77 -17.81
C LYS A 75 -8.30 -31.55 -17.14
N HIS A 76 -9.34 -32.16 -17.68
CA HIS A 76 -10.66 -32.30 -17.07
C HIS A 76 -10.63 -33.29 -15.90
#